data_AF-A0A7W7IMR9-F1
#
_entry.id   AF-A0A7W7IMR9-F1
#
_cell.length_a   1.000
_cell.length_b   1.000
_cell.length_c   1.000
_cell.angle_alpha   90.00
_cell.angle_beta   90.00
_cell.angle_gamma   90.00
#
_symmetry.space_group_name_H-M   'P 1'
#
loop_
_entity.id
_entity.type
_entity.pdbx_description
1 polymer ?
#
loop_
_entity_poly.entity_id
_entity_poly.type
_entity_poly.pdbx_seq_one_letter_code
_entity_poly.pdbx_strand_id
1 'polypeptide(L)'
;MAEPTRTQARTAEIRLRWLTLAAFAAPLLVLVAVFGTRLGLWSAGFGLEVLTLKIGRILAFAGLAAALVAVIIALKDVRRRGLYAVVSLVVAGATVGLFLIQERRFAVPADNDVTTDAAEAPAFSRAVVAMRGGQAGGHGGASVACPGLASVPRQVAPETAAAALSAAGFTVRGAAPFRADGAKEGFWFGLTHDAAIRIRPGRTDVRVAQREGVRVGDEACRLARAIAAGLQP
;
A
#
# COMPACT_ATOMS: atom_id res chain seq x y z
N MET A 1 33.45 -35.08 -25.48
CA MET A 1 32.53 -33.97 -25.14
C MET A 1 32.35 -33.16 -26.40
N ALA A 2 31.16 -33.18 -27.03
CA ALA A 2 30.94 -32.48 -28.28
C ALA A 2 30.84 -30.97 -28.00
N GLU A 3 31.66 -30.17 -28.69
CA GLU A 3 31.62 -28.71 -28.59
C GLU A 3 30.30 -28.21 -29.21
N PRO A 4 29.51 -27.38 -28.51
CA PRO A 4 28.23 -26.93 -29.01
C PRO A 4 28.43 -26.08 -30.27
N THR A 5 27.65 -26.34 -31.31
CA THR A 5 27.73 -25.58 -32.57
C THR A 5 27.39 -24.11 -32.33
N ARG A 6 27.97 -23.18 -33.12
CA ARG A 6 27.75 -21.72 -33.02
C ARG A 6 26.26 -21.36 -32.99
N THR A 7 25.44 -22.13 -33.69
CA THR A 7 23.98 -22.02 -33.72
C THR A 7 23.33 -22.38 -32.37
N GLN A 8 23.74 -23.49 -31.74
CA GLN A 8 23.25 -23.89 -30.41
C GLN A 8 23.62 -22.89 -29.31
N ALA A 9 24.84 -22.31 -29.37
CA ALA A 9 25.27 -21.28 -28.43
C ALA A 9 24.40 -20.02 -28.53
N ARG A 10 24.11 -19.55 -29.75
CA ARG A 10 23.26 -18.37 -30.01
C ARG A 10 21.80 -18.58 -29.57
N THR A 11 21.24 -19.77 -29.81
CA THR A 11 19.88 -20.11 -29.36
C THR A 11 19.77 -20.16 -27.83
N ALA A 12 20.79 -20.66 -27.14
CA ALA A 12 20.81 -20.70 -25.67
C ALA A 12 20.87 -19.30 -25.05
N GLU A 13 21.65 -18.38 -25.62
CA GLU A 13 21.70 -16.98 -25.17
C GLU A 13 20.37 -16.24 -25.38
N ILE A 14 19.72 -16.44 -26.53
CA ILE A 14 18.41 -15.84 -26.80
C ILE A 14 17.38 -16.34 -25.76
N ARG A 15 17.36 -17.64 -25.46
CA ARG A 15 16.47 -18.21 -24.43
C ARG A 15 16.74 -17.62 -23.05
N LEU A 16 18.01 -17.50 -22.64
CA LEU A 16 18.40 -16.89 -21.36
C LEU A 16 17.95 -15.43 -21.24
N ARG A 17 18.06 -14.65 -22.33
CA ARG A 17 17.57 -13.26 -22.36
C ARG A 17 16.06 -13.20 -22.15
N TRP A 18 15.29 -14.03 -22.85
CA TRP A 18 13.83 -14.08 -22.67
C TRP A 18 13.42 -14.51 -21.26
N LEU A 19 14.09 -15.51 -20.68
CA LEU A 19 13.83 -15.92 -19.29
C LEU A 19 14.18 -14.81 -18.29
N THR A 20 15.26 -14.09 -18.53
CA THR A 20 15.63 -12.93 -17.70
C THR A 20 14.59 -11.83 -17.80
N LEU A 21 14.14 -11.48 -19.02
CA LEU A 21 13.08 -10.50 -19.23
C LEU A 21 11.77 -10.89 -18.55
N ALA A 22 11.42 -12.18 -18.58
CA ALA A 22 10.23 -12.68 -17.89
C ALA A 22 10.28 -12.44 -16.37
N ALA A 23 11.47 -12.48 -15.74
CA ALA A 23 11.63 -12.16 -14.32
C ALA A 23 11.30 -10.68 -13.99
N PHE A 24 11.45 -9.77 -14.95
CA PHE A 24 11.11 -8.35 -14.78
C PHE A 24 9.64 -8.01 -15.09
N ALA A 25 8.86 -8.95 -15.65
CA ALA A 25 7.48 -8.69 -16.03
C ALA A 25 6.59 -8.26 -14.85
N ALA A 26 6.73 -8.95 -13.71
CA ALA A 26 5.97 -8.65 -12.49
C ALA A 26 6.30 -7.27 -11.90
N PRO A 27 7.56 -6.91 -11.57
CA PRO A 27 7.86 -5.59 -11.01
C PRO A 27 7.51 -4.46 -11.98
N LEU A 28 7.69 -4.66 -13.30
CA LEU A 28 7.29 -3.66 -14.29
C LEU A 28 5.78 -3.46 -14.32
N LEU A 29 4.99 -4.53 -14.23
CA LEU A 29 3.53 -4.43 -14.14
C LEU A 29 3.10 -3.64 -12.90
N VAL A 30 3.75 -3.87 -11.75
CA VAL A 30 3.44 -3.10 -10.52
C VAL A 30 3.72 -1.61 -10.70
N LEU A 31 4.84 -1.26 -11.35
CA LEU A 31 5.13 0.15 -11.65
C LEU A 31 4.06 0.73 -12.57
N VAL A 32 3.69 0.04 -13.64
CA VAL A 32 2.61 0.47 -14.53
C VAL A 32 1.31 0.66 -13.73
N ALA A 33 0.94 -0.30 -12.89
CA ALA A 33 -0.25 -0.24 -12.02
C ALA A 33 -0.26 1.02 -11.14
N VAL A 34 0.86 1.31 -10.48
CA VAL A 34 1.07 2.49 -9.64
C VAL A 34 0.92 3.77 -10.44
N PHE A 35 1.68 3.93 -11.53
CA PHE A 35 1.64 5.15 -12.33
C PHE A 35 0.26 5.35 -12.97
N GLY A 36 -0.40 4.30 -13.44
CA GLY A 36 -1.73 4.42 -13.99
C GLY A 36 -2.79 4.80 -12.95
N THR A 37 -2.67 4.36 -11.69
CA THR A 37 -3.56 4.87 -10.63
C THR A 37 -3.33 6.34 -10.35
N ARG A 38 -2.06 6.77 -10.31
CA ARG A 38 -1.67 8.17 -10.02
C ARG A 38 -2.04 9.13 -11.15
N LEU A 39 -2.00 8.67 -12.39
CA LEU A 39 -2.44 9.41 -13.56
C LEU A 39 -3.96 9.34 -13.80
N GLY A 40 -4.70 8.61 -12.96
CA GLY A 40 -6.15 8.45 -13.09
C GLY A 40 -6.60 7.59 -14.28
N LEU A 41 -5.71 6.77 -14.85
CA LEU A 41 -6.04 5.84 -15.94
C LEU A 41 -6.97 4.71 -15.47
N TRP A 42 -6.91 4.36 -14.19
CA TRP A 42 -7.80 3.37 -13.56
C TRP A 42 -7.94 3.64 -12.05
N SER A 43 -8.94 3.00 -11.42
CA SER A 43 -9.19 3.13 -9.99
C SER A 43 -8.11 2.46 -9.13
N ALA A 44 -7.94 2.95 -7.89
CA ALA A 44 -6.98 2.38 -6.95
C ALA A 44 -7.25 0.89 -6.65
N GLY A 45 -8.53 0.49 -6.57
CA GLY A 45 -8.93 -0.91 -6.42
C GLY A 45 -8.48 -1.77 -7.59
N PHE A 46 -8.67 -1.31 -8.84
CA PHE A 46 -8.20 -2.05 -10.00
C PHE A 46 -6.66 -2.17 -10.04
N GLY A 47 -5.94 -1.08 -9.78
CA GLY A 47 -4.48 -1.09 -9.78
C GLY A 47 -3.86 -1.98 -8.69
N LEU A 48 -4.40 -1.91 -7.47
CA LEU A 48 -3.87 -2.68 -6.35
C LEU A 48 -4.41 -4.11 -6.33
N GLU A 49 -5.72 -4.32 -6.34
CA GLU A 49 -6.30 -5.66 -6.16
C GLU A 49 -6.17 -6.53 -7.40
N VAL A 50 -6.33 -5.95 -8.60
CA VAL A 50 -6.33 -6.73 -9.85
C VAL A 50 -4.93 -6.77 -10.47
N LEU A 51 -4.38 -5.62 -10.85
CA LEU A 51 -3.09 -5.60 -11.56
C LEU A 51 -1.94 -6.06 -10.66
N THR A 52 -1.90 -5.60 -9.40
CA THR A 52 -0.79 -5.92 -8.49
C THR A 52 -1.00 -7.27 -7.79
N LEU A 53 -2.07 -7.41 -6.99
CA LEU A 53 -2.23 -8.59 -6.13
C LEU A 53 -2.65 -9.86 -6.87
N LYS A 54 -3.53 -9.76 -7.89
CA LYS A 54 -3.93 -10.94 -8.68
C LYS A 54 -2.93 -11.25 -9.80
N ILE A 55 -2.76 -10.32 -10.75
CA ILE A 55 -1.95 -10.57 -11.97
C ILE A 55 -0.46 -10.52 -11.65
N GLY A 56 0.00 -9.49 -10.93
CA GLY A 56 1.39 -9.33 -10.54
C GLY A 56 1.93 -10.53 -9.75
N ARG A 57 1.11 -11.11 -8.86
CA ARG A 57 1.47 -12.34 -8.13
C ARG A 57 1.67 -13.54 -9.04
N ILE A 58 0.76 -13.77 -9.99
CA ILE A 58 0.89 -14.87 -10.97
C ILE A 58 2.19 -14.69 -11.78
N LEU A 59 2.45 -13.47 -12.27
CA LEU A 59 3.67 -13.16 -13.00
C LEU A 59 4.92 -13.30 -12.14
N ALA A 60 4.87 -12.99 -10.84
CA ALA A 60 6.01 -13.12 -9.94
C ALA A 60 6.43 -14.59 -9.79
N PHE A 61 5.46 -15.50 -9.59
CA PHE A 61 5.74 -16.94 -9.52
C PHE A 61 6.16 -17.52 -10.87
N ALA A 62 5.55 -17.08 -11.97
CA ALA A 62 5.99 -17.47 -13.31
C ALA A 62 7.42 -16.99 -13.61
N GLY A 63 7.76 -15.77 -13.20
CA GLY A 63 9.10 -15.20 -13.29
C GLY A 63 10.12 -15.96 -12.43
N LEU A 64 9.73 -16.41 -11.23
CA LEU A 64 10.57 -17.26 -10.39
C LEU A 64 10.82 -18.62 -11.04
N ALA A 65 9.79 -19.26 -11.60
CA ALA A 65 9.98 -20.51 -12.35
C ALA A 65 10.93 -20.32 -13.55
N ALA A 66 10.78 -19.22 -14.30
CA ALA A 66 11.67 -18.86 -15.40
C ALA A 66 13.11 -18.61 -14.92
N ALA A 67 13.30 -17.95 -13.77
CA ALA A 67 14.61 -17.73 -13.18
C ALA A 67 15.28 -19.06 -12.78
N LEU A 68 14.55 -19.99 -12.16
CA LEU A 68 15.08 -21.31 -11.83
C LEU A 68 15.53 -22.08 -13.09
N VAL A 69 14.76 -22.01 -14.18
CA VAL A 69 15.17 -22.59 -15.47
C VAL A 69 16.43 -21.91 -16.00
N ALA A 70 16.56 -20.58 -15.88
CA ALA A 70 17.76 -19.84 -16.27
C ALA A 70 18.99 -20.29 -15.47
N VAL A 71 18.85 -20.53 -14.16
CA VAL A 71 19.92 -21.09 -13.30
C VAL A 71 20.36 -22.46 -13.82
N ILE A 72 19.41 -23.39 -14.07
CA ILE A 72 19.73 -24.73 -14.56
C ILE A 72 20.50 -24.69 -15.90
N ILE A 73 20.12 -23.79 -16.81
CA ILE A 73 20.81 -23.61 -18.09
C ILE A 73 22.21 -23.01 -17.90
N ALA A 74 22.37 -22.11 -16.93
CA ALA A 74 23.64 -21.45 -16.64
C ALA A 74 24.66 -22.36 -15.96
N LEU A 75 24.24 -23.41 -15.22
CA LEU A 75 25.15 -24.39 -14.61
C LEU A 75 26.07 -25.10 -15.61
N LYS A 76 25.65 -25.19 -16.89
CA LYS A 76 26.46 -25.80 -17.96
C LYS A 76 27.63 -24.92 -18.40
N ASP A 77 27.57 -23.60 -18.18
CA ASP A 77 28.61 -22.65 -18.55
C ASP A 77 28.50 -21.40 -17.67
N VAL A 78 28.90 -21.56 -16.40
CA VAL A 78 28.75 -20.54 -15.35
C VAL A 78 29.55 -19.28 -15.69
N ARG A 79 30.70 -19.42 -16.36
CA ARG A 79 31.61 -18.31 -16.66
C ARG A 79 31.01 -17.30 -17.64
N ARG A 80 30.18 -17.76 -18.59
CA ARG A 80 29.50 -16.87 -19.56
C ARG A 80 28.06 -16.54 -19.18
N ARG A 81 27.35 -17.46 -18.51
CA ARG A 81 25.89 -17.36 -18.30
C ARG A 81 25.49 -17.07 -16.85
N GLY A 82 26.45 -17.10 -15.93
CA GLY A 82 26.21 -16.92 -14.50
C GLY A 82 25.55 -15.59 -14.15
N LEU A 83 25.90 -14.50 -14.85
CA LEU A 83 25.30 -13.19 -14.59
C LEU A 83 23.79 -13.17 -14.82
N TYR A 84 23.30 -13.76 -15.91
CA TYR A 84 21.87 -13.84 -16.21
C TYR A 84 21.11 -14.65 -15.15
N ALA A 85 21.69 -15.77 -14.72
CA ALA A 85 21.13 -16.61 -13.67
C ALA A 85 21.05 -15.86 -12.33
N VAL A 86 22.11 -15.16 -11.93
CA VAL A 86 22.13 -14.39 -10.68
C VAL A 86 21.12 -13.24 -10.74
N VAL A 87 21.11 -12.45 -11.81
CA VAL A 87 20.18 -11.31 -11.95
C VAL A 87 18.72 -11.77 -11.93
N SER A 88 18.38 -12.78 -12.73
CA SER A 88 17.00 -13.31 -12.77
C SER A 88 16.58 -13.89 -11.42
N LEU A 89 17.46 -14.61 -10.72
CA LEU A 89 17.16 -15.18 -9.41
C LEU A 89 16.98 -14.11 -8.34
N VAL A 90 17.85 -13.09 -8.30
CA VAL A 90 17.75 -11.98 -7.34
C VAL A 90 16.46 -11.20 -7.57
N VAL A 91 16.15 -10.84 -8.82
CA VAL A 91 14.95 -10.04 -9.14
C VAL A 91 13.67 -10.84 -8.86
N ALA A 92 13.58 -12.09 -9.32
CA ALA A 92 12.40 -12.90 -9.10
C ALA A 92 12.22 -13.27 -7.62
N GLY A 93 13.32 -13.63 -6.94
CA GLY A 93 13.33 -13.93 -5.51
C GLY A 93 12.94 -12.73 -4.66
N ALA A 94 13.49 -11.54 -4.95
CA ALA A 94 13.11 -10.31 -4.26
C ALA A 94 11.64 -9.95 -4.52
N THR A 95 11.16 -10.11 -5.76
CA THR A 95 9.76 -9.82 -6.11
C THR A 95 8.79 -10.73 -5.37
N VAL A 96 9.01 -12.05 -5.40
CA VAL A 96 8.18 -13.01 -4.65
C VAL A 96 8.29 -12.77 -3.15
N GLY A 97 9.49 -12.54 -2.62
CA GLY A 97 9.70 -12.22 -1.21
C GLY A 97 8.91 -10.98 -0.76
N LEU A 98 8.92 -9.91 -1.57
CA LEU A 98 8.14 -8.70 -1.32
C LEU A 98 6.63 -8.98 -1.32
N PHE A 99 6.13 -9.77 -2.28
CA PHE A 99 4.72 -10.18 -2.32
C PHE A 99 4.31 -10.96 -1.06
N LEU A 100 5.14 -11.90 -0.61
CA LEU A 100 4.85 -12.68 0.60
C LEU A 100 4.85 -11.81 1.86
N ILE A 101 5.76 -10.83 1.96
CA ILE A 101 5.78 -9.86 3.05
C ILE A 101 4.52 -8.98 3.01
N GLN A 102 4.13 -8.52 1.82
CA GLN A 102 2.95 -7.69 1.62
C GLN A 102 1.67 -8.44 1.98
N GLU A 103 1.53 -9.70 1.56
CA GLU A 103 0.38 -10.56 1.89
C GLU A 103 0.20 -10.70 3.40
N ARG A 104 1.30 -10.89 4.15
CA ARG A 104 1.25 -10.92 5.62
C ARG A 104 0.78 -9.60 6.24
N ARG A 105 1.16 -8.46 5.65
CA ARG A 105 0.69 -7.13 6.11
C ARG A 105 -0.78 -6.90 5.81
N PHE A 106 -1.28 -7.42 4.71
CA PHE A 106 -2.70 -7.30 4.32
C PHE A 106 -3.60 -8.37 4.95
N ALA A 107 -3.03 -9.42 5.54
CA ALA A 107 -3.76 -10.45 6.28
C ALA A 107 -4.30 -9.97 7.64
N VAL A 108 -3.80 -8.84 8.17
CA VAL A 108 -4.35 -8.19 9.36
C VAL A 108 -5.75 -7.65 9.01
N PRO A 109 -6.77 -7.82 9.88
CA PRO A 109 -8.10 -7.23 9.65
C PRO A 109 -7.97 -5.75 9.28
N ALA A 110 -8.31 -5.45 8.03
CA ALA A 110 -8.12 -4.13 7.44
C ALA A 110 -9.41 -3.34 7.54
N ASP A 111 -9.66 -2.80 8.74
CA ASP A 111 -10.74 -1.83 8.91
C ASP A 111 -10.28 -0.50 8.33
N ASN A 112 -10.94 -0.12 7.24
CA ASN A 112 -10.64 1.09 6.49
C ASN A 112 -11.27 2.34 7.11
N ASP A 113 -12.11 2.19 8.14
CA ASP A 113 -12.74 3.27 8.90
C ASP A 113 -12.67 2.95 10.38
N VAL A 114 -11.73 3.59 11.07
CA VAL A 114 -11.43 3.34 12.48
C VAL A 114 -11.67 4.57 13.31
N THR A 115 -12.13 4.37 14.54
CA THR A 115 -12.37 5.47 15.48
C THR A 115 -12.08 5.08 16.92
N THR A 116 -11.79 6.08 17.75
CA THR A 116 -11.72 5.96 19.20
C THR A 116 -13.11 5.77 19.83
N ASP A 117 -14.20 6.11 19.13
CA ASP A 117 -15.59 6.01 19.62
C ASP A 117 -16.50 5.40 18.54
N ALA A 118 -16.62 4.06 18.53
CA ALA A 118 -17.43 3.37 17.52
C ALA A 118 -18.94 3.62 17.69
N ALA A 119 -19.40 3.95 18.91
CA ALA A 119 -20.80 4.25 19.17
C ALA A 119 -21.20 5.63 18.62
N GLU A 120 -20.28 6.59 18.69
CA GLU A 120 -20.52 7.97 18.26
C GLU A 120 -19.33 8.51 17.44
N ALA A 121 -19.06 7.91 16.30
CA ALA A 121 -17.89 8.25 15.47
C ALA A 121 -17.90 9.74 15.04
N PRO A 122 -16.77 10.46 15.16
CA PRO A 122 -16.63 11.82 14.63
C PRO A 122 -17.07 11.94 13.17
N ALA A 123 -17.88 12.95 12.87
CA ALA A 123 -18.29 13.26 11.51
C ALA A 123 -17.19 14.06 10.79
N PHE A 124 -16.95 13.72 9.52
CA PHE A 124 -16.07 14.51 8.66
C PHE A 124 -16.68 15.89 8.38
N SER A 125 -15.82 16.89 8.21
CA SER A 125 -16.27 18.21 7.76
C SER A 125 -16.94 18.20 6.39
N ARG A 126 -17.80 19.20 6.13
CA ARG A 126 -18.37 19.43 4.79
C ARG A 126 -17.28 19.54 3.72
N ALA A 127 -16.13 20.15 4.04
CA ALA A 127 -15.01 20.26 3.12
C ALA A 127 -14.42 18.88 2.77
N VAL A 128 -14.19 18.02 3.76
CA VAL A 128 -13.70 16.65 3.54
C VAL A 128 -14.73 15.80 2.80
N VAL A 129 -16.01 15.90 3.16
CA VAL A 129 -17.10 15.20 2.47
C VAL A 129 -17.20 15.64 1.01
N ALA A 130 -17.06 16.93 0.71
CA ALA A 130 -17.04 17.44 -0.65
C ALA A 130 -15.85 16.89 -1.46
N MET A 131 -14.66 16.83 -0.86
CA MET A 131 -13.48 16.23 -1.50
C MET A 131 -13.60 14.72 -1.73
N ARG A 132 -14.45 14.05 -0.96
CA ARG A 132 -14.79 12.64 -1.20
C ARG A 132 -15.66 12.45 -2.45
N GLY A 133 -16.29 13.50 -2.98
CA GLY A 133 -17.10 13.41 -4.21
C GLY A 133 -18.23 12.36 -4.13
N GLY A 134 -18.75 12.09 -2.93
CA GLY A 134 -19.73 11.02 -2.72
C GLY A 134 -19.15 9.59 -2.64
N GLN A 135 -17.82 9.43 -2.72
CA GLN A 135 -17.13 8.18 -2.43
C GLN A 135 -17.20 7.91 -0.91
N ALA A 136 -18.32 7.39 -0.44
CA ALA A 136 -18.35 6.64 0.80
C ALA A 136 -17.51 5.37 0.55
N GLY A 137 -16.24 5.40 0.96
CA GLY A 137 -15.28 4.30 0.85
C GLY A 137 -15.98 2.97 0.96
N GLY A 138 -15.79 2.15 -0.07
CA GLY A 138 -16.69 1.10 -0.57
C GLY A 138 -17.00 -0.08 0.35
N HIS A 139 -16.93 0.09 1.66
CA HIS A 139 -17.56 -0.79 2.62
C HIS A 139 -18.30 0.13 3.59
N GLY A 140 -19.61 0.31 3.40
CA GLY A 140 -20.51 1.11 4.26
C GLY A 140 -20.70 0.54 5.67
N GLY A 141 -19.64 -0.02 6.25
CA GLY A 141 -19.61 -0.45 7.64
C GLY A 141 -19.53 0.75 8.57
N ALA A 142 -20.11 0.59 9.76
CA ALA A 142 -19.89 1.53 10.85
C ALA A 142 -18.39 1.61 11.17
N SER A 143 -17.92 2.78 11.61
CA SER A 143 -16.55 2.95 12.09
C SER A 143 -16.26 1.97 13.22
N VAL A 144 -15.12 1.28 13.14
CA VAL A 144 -14.76 0.21 14.10
C VAL A 144 -13.71 0.71 15.09
N ALA A 145 -13.74 0.20 16.32
CA ALA A 145 -12.69 0.45 17.29
C ALA A 145 -11.42 -0.33 16.93
N CYS A 146 -10.25 0.30 17.00
CA CYS A 146 -8.99 -0.38 16.75
C CYS A 146 -8.27 -0.74 18.06
N PRO A 147 -7.60 -1.91 18.15
CA PRO A 147 -6.72 -2.24 19.28
C PRO A 147 -5.67 -1.17 19.58
N GLY A 148 -5.62 -0.75 20.84
CA GLY A 148 -4.68 0.27 21.34
C GLY A 148 -5.03 1.72 20.95
N LEU A 149 -6.19 1.95 20.33
CA LEU A 149 -6.71 3.28 20.03
C LEU A 149 -7.83 3.61 21.03
N ALA A 150 -7.61 4.63 21.87
CA ALA A 150 -8.60 5.10 22.84
C ALA A 150 -8.76 6.62 22.73
N SER A 151 -9.94 7.12 23.13
CA SER A 151 -10.17 8.56 23.21
C SER A 151 -9.18 9.20 24.20
N VAL A 152 -8.71 10.39 23.87
CA VAL A 152 -7.81 11.13 24.74
C VAL A 152 -8.63 11.78 25.86
N PRO A 153 -8.35 11.53 27.15
CA PRO A 153 -9.17 11.97 28.28
C PRO A 153 -8.92 13.45 28.63
N ARG A 154 -8.86 14.31 27.62
CA ARG A 154 -8.72 15.75 27.79
C ARG A 154 -9.33 16.51 26.61
N GLN A 155 -9.71 17.74 26.88
CA GLN A 155 -10.04 18.70 25.85
C GLN A 155 -8.74 19.33 25.33
N VAL A 156 -8.45 19.16 24.04
CA VAL A 156 -7.30 19.81 23.38
C VAL A 156 -7.73 21.12 22.72
N ALA A 157 -6.80 22.04 22.52
CA ALA A 157 -7.05 23.21 21.68
C ALA A 157 -7.13 22.79 20.19
N PRO A 158 -7.94 23.45 19.35
CA PRO A 158 -8.00 23.17 17.91
C PRO A 158 -6.64 23.23 17.21
N GLU A 159 -5.76 24.12 17.67
CA GLU A 159 -4.40 24.30 17.14
C GLU A 159 -3.52 23.09 17.48
N THR A 160 -3.64 22.55 18.70
CA THR A 160 -2.97 21.30 19.10
C THR A 160 -3.47 20.12 18.26
N ALA A 161 -4.77 20.05 17.98
CA ALA A 161 -5.32 19.01 17.13
C ALA A 161 -4.83 19.12 15.67
N ALA A 162 -4.74 20.34 15.13
CA ALA A 162 -4.15 20.60 13.82
C ALA A 162 -2.65 20.24 13.78
N ALA A 163 -1.90 20.53 14.85
CA ALA A 163 -0.49 20.17 14.98
C ALA A 163 -0.29 18.64 15.06
N ALA A 164 -1.16 17.92 15.76
CA ALA A 164 -1.12 16.46 15.81
C ALA A 164 -1.40 15.83 14.44
N LEU A 165 -2.35 16.41 13.67
CA LEU A 165 -2.60 15.99 12.28
C LEU A 165 -1.38 16.20 11.39
N SER A 166 -0.78 17.39 11.44
CA SER A 166 0.41 17.69 10.61
C SER A 166 1.62 16.84 11.02
N ALA A 167 1.84 16.59 12.31
CA ALA A 167 2.87 15.68 12.81
C ALA A 167 2.66 14.23 12.35
N ALA A 168 1.41 13.78 12.23
CA ALA A 168 1.06 12.48 11.64
C ALA A 168 1.16 12.45 10.09
N GLY A 169 1.52 13.58 9.47
CA GLY A 169 1.70 13.72 8.02
C GLY A 169 0.42 13.98 7.25
N PHE A 170 -0.64 14.46 7.91
CA PHE A 170 -1.87 14.89 7.23
C PHE A 170 -1.75 16.36 6.81
N THR A 171 -2.26 16.67 5.63
CA THR A 171 -2.54 18.04 5.23
C THR A 171 -3.80 18.50 5.95
N VAL A 172 -3.67 19.45 6.86
CA VAL A 172 -4.80 20.03 7.61
C VAL A 172 -5.75 20.73 6.63
N ARG A 173 -7.03 20.39 6.70
CA ARG A 173 -8.09 20.94 5.84
C ARG A 173 -8.93 21.98 6.56
N GLY A 174 -8.98 21.91 7.88
CA GLY A 174 -9.61 22.92 8.71
C GLY A 174 -9.43 22.63 10.19
N ALA A 175 -9.38 23.69 10.98
CA ALA A 175 -9.50 23.66 12.43
C ALA A 175 -10.60 24.65 12.81
N ALA A 176 -11.54 24.22 13.63
CA ALA A 176 -12.67 25.01 14.10
C ALA A 176 -12.85 24.76 15.60
N PRO A 177 -13.64 25.58 16.31
CA PRO A 177 -14.03 25.25 17.66
C PRO A 177 -14.61 23.83 17.70
N PHE A 178 -14.03 22.99 18.56
CA PHE A 178 -14.41 21.60 18.76
C PHE A 178 -14.09 20.60 17.63
N ARG A 179 -13.35 20.98 16.58
CA ARG A 179 -13.01 20.05 15.47
C ARG A 179 -11.68 20.37 14.79
N ALA A 180 -10.99 19.34 14.32
CA ALA A 180 -9.94 19.47 13.31
C ALA A 180 -10.05 18.34 12.28
N ASP A 181 -9.75 18.61 11.02
CA ASP A 181 -9.77 17.61 9.95
C ASP A 181 -8.54 17.70 9.07
N GLY A 182 -8.13 16.56 8.52
CA GLY A 182 -6.99 16.46 7.62
C GLY A 182 -7.17 15.37 6.58
N ALA A 183 -6.36 15.41 5.53
CA ALA A 183 -6.27 14.33 4.55
C ALA A 183 -4.81 13.98 4.30
N LYS A 184 -4.52 12.69 4.14
CA LYS A 184 -3.20 12.17 3.81
C LYS A 184 -3.31 11.23 2.62
N GLU A 185 -2.58 11.54 1.56
CA GLU A 185 -2.51 10.69 0.37
C GLU A 185 -1.26 9.80 0.41
N GLY A 186 -1.42 8.51 0.15
CA GLY A 186 -0.33 7.55 0.06
C GLY A 186 0.44 7.66 -1.26
N PHE A 187 1.74 7.41 -1.21
CA PHE A 187 2.65 7.58 -2.37
C PHE A 187 2.36 6.62 -3.54
N TRP A 188 2.09 5.33 -3.26
CA TRP A 188 2.05 4.29 -4.29
C TRP A 188 0.76 4.32 -5.12
N PHE A 189 -0.37 3.99 -4.50
CA PHE A 189 -1.65 3.86 -5.22
C PHE A 189 -2.58 5.06 -5.03
N GLY A 190 -2.06 6.18 -4.52
CA GLY A 190 -2.87 7.39 -4.25
C GLY A 190 -3.96 7.18 -3.21
N LEU A 191 -3.80 6.19 -2.31
CA LEU A 191 -4.83 5.88 -1.31
C LEU A 191 -4.95 7.01 -0.31
N THR A 192 -6.13 7.63 -0.26
CA THR A 192 -6.36 8.80 0.57
C THR A 192 -7.03 8.41 1.87
N HIS A 193 -6.46 8.85 2.98
CA HIS A 193 -7.01 8.70 4.33
C HIS A 193 -7.46 10.06 4.84
N ASP A 194 -8.73 10.16 5.19
CA ASP A 194 -9.31 11.33 5.84
C ASP A 194 -9.28 11.14 7.35
N ALA A 195 -8.88 12.16 8.09
CA ALA A 195 -8.93 12.18 9.54
C ALA A 195 -9.91 13.25 10.01
N ALA A 196 -10.72 12.90 11.01
CA ALA A 196 -11.58 13.82 11.75
C ALA A 196 -11.29 13.70 13.24
N ILE A 197 -11.07 14.84 13.90
CA ILE A 197 -10.88 14.95 15.33
C ILE A 197 -12.07 15.72 15.89
N ARG A 198 -12.80 15.12 16.83
CA ARG A 198 -13.86 15.80 17.60
C ARG A 198 -13.34 16.10 18.99
N ILE A 199 -13.38 17.37 19.38
CA ILE A 199 -12.90 17.86 20.66
C ILE A 199 -14.11 18.15 21.54
N ARG A 200 -14.16 17.56 22.73
CA ARG A 200 -15.22 17.76 23.74
C ARG A 200 -14.60 18.15 25.08
N PRO A 201 -15.39 18.74 25.99
CA PRO A 201 -14.97 18.89 27.37
C PRO A 201 -14.52 17.56 27.96
N GLY A 202 -13.27 17.51 28.45
CA GLY A 202 -12.68 16.31 29.06
C GLY A 202 -12.39 15.13 28.13
N ARG A 203 -12.67 15.21 26.82
CA ARG A 203 -12.50 14.08 25.89
C ARG A 203 -12.24 14.52 24.46
N THR A 204 -11.29 13.90 23.77
CA THR A 204 -11.05 14.11 22.34
C THR A 204 -11.07 12.77 21.60
N ASP A 205 -11.82 12.71 20.51
CA ASP A 205 -11.97 11.52 19.68
C ASP A 205 -11.33 11.70 18.32
N VAL A 206 -10.83 10.60 17.78
CA VAL A 206 -10.21 10.54 16.46
C VAL A 206 -10.94 9.52 15.61
N ARG A 207 -11.15 9.84 14.34
CA ARG A 207 -11.58 8.93 13.29
C ARG A 207 -10.63 9.05 12.11
N VAL A 208 -10.24 7.93 11.52
CA VAL A 208 -9.48 7.89 10.27
C VAL A 208 -10.18 6.93 9.32
N ALA A 209 -10.52 7.39 8.12
CA ALA A 209 -11.17 6.57 7.10
C ALA A 209 -10.55 6.72 5.71
N GLN A 210 -10.32 5.59 5.03
CA GLN A 210 -9.81 5.51 3.67
C GLN A 210 -10.93 5.76 2.65
N ARG A 211 -10.63 6.49 1.56
CA ARG A 211 -11.61 6.89 0.54
C ARG A 211 -11.96 5.81 -0.46
N GLU A 212 -10.99 4.98 -0.85
CA GLU A 212 -11.16 4.06 -1.98
C GLU A 212 -11.73 2.69 -1.56
N GLY A 213 -11.80 2.40 -0.25
CA GLY A 213 -12.40 1.18 0.29
C GLY A 213 -11.64 -0.11 -0.03
N VAL A 214 -10.34 -0.01 -0.32
CA VAL A 214 -9.46 -1.11 -0.67
C VAL A 214 -8.84 -1.65 0.62
N ARG A 215 -8.78 -2.97 0.81
CA ARG A 215 -8.23 -3.53 2.06
C ARG A 215 -6.71 -3.47 2.06
N VAL A 216 -6.15 -2.57 2.87
CA VAL A 216 -4.69 -2.31 2.93
C VAL A 216 -4.17 -2.36 4.37
N GLY A 217 -4.23 -3.54 4.96
CA GLY A 217 -3.65 -3.82 6.29
C GLY A 217 -4.14 -2.87 7.39
N ASP A 218 -3.26 -2.55 8.35
CA ASP A 218 -3.57 -1.79 9.57
C ASP A 218 -3.31 -0.28 9.47
N GLU A 219 -3.15 0.27 8.25
CA GLU A 219 -2.65 1.63 8.03
C GLU A 219 -3.55 2.70 8.66
N ALA A 220 -4.87 2.60 8.47
CA ALA A 220 -5.84 3.54 9.05
C ALA A 220 -5.71 3.60 10.58
N CYS A 221 -5.53 2.45 11.22
CA CYS A 221 -5.32 2.39 12.65
C CYS A 221 -3.96 2.93 13.09
N ARG A 222 -2.89 2.62 12.35
CA ARG A 222 -1.55 3.18 12.63
C ARG A 222 -1.57 4.71 12.59
N LEU A 223 -2.25 5.29 11.60
CA LEU A 223 -2.43 6.73 11.48
C LEU A 223 -3.27 7.31 12.63
N ALA A 224 -4.38 6.66 13.00
CA ALA A 224 -5.21 7.08 14.11
C ALA A 224 -4.44 7.08 15.45
N ARG A 225 -3.62 6.05 15.70
CA ARG A 225 -2.74 5.99 16.89
C ARG A 225 -1.68 7.09 16.88
N ALA A 226 -1.10 7.38 15.72
CA ALA A 226 -0.11 8.46 15.60
C ALA A 226 -0.72 9.83 15.94
N ILE A 227 -1.95 10.09 15.46
CA ILE A 227 -2.70 11.31 15.82
C ILE A 227 -2.97 11.33 17.32
N ALA A 228 -3.53 10.24 17.89
CA ALA A 228 -3.87 10.17 19.31
C ALA A 228 -2.65 10.37 20.22
N ALA A 229 -1.48 9.82 19.84
CA ALA A 229 -0.22 10.05 20.55
C ALA A 229 0.21 11.52 20.50
N GLY A 230 0.07 12.19 19.36
CA GLY A 230 0.38 13.62 19.22
C GLY A 230 -0.57 14.57 19.97
N LEU A 231 -1.71 14.07 20.47
CA LEU A 231 -2.65 14.83 21.30
C LEU A 231 -2.33 14.74 22.80
N GLN A 232 -1.47 13.79 23.18
CA GLN A 232 -0.95 13.65 24.54
C GLN A 232 0.20 14.66 24.77
N PRO A 233 0.42 15.12 26.01
CA PRO A 233 1.49 16.04 26.34
C PRO A 233 2.88 15.45 26.11
#